data_AF-A0A3S4CGX9-F1
#
_entry.id   AF-A0A3S4CGX9-F1
#
_cell.length_a   1.000
_cell.length_b   1.000
_cell.length_c   1.000
_cell.angle_alpha   90.00
_cell.angle_beta   90.00
_cell.angle_gamma   90.00
#
_symmetry.space_group_name_H-M   'P 1'
#
loop_
_entity.id
_entity.type
_entity.pdbx_description
1 polymer ?
#
loop_
_entity_poly.entity_id
_entity_poly.type
_entity_poly.pdbx_seq_one_letter_code
_entity_poly.pdbx_strand_id
1 'polypeptide(L)' 'MLTFRQDFPPHGRIVALLSEIEAGVIFPGQPCRWRLLLDRHGSEKTARTDLAAKTALNDALRDWLRRAGLDRRIAA' A
#
# COMPACT_ATOMS: atom_id res chain seq x y z
N MET A 1 6.06 7.40 3.13
CA MET A 1 5.92 6.10 3.84
C MET A 1 4.46 5.95 4.21
N LEU A 2 3.89 4.74 4.14
CA LEU A 2 2.48 4.48 4.42
C LEU A 2 2.24 4.18 5.90
N THR A 3 1.11 4.66 6.42
CA THR A 3 0.56 4.25 7.71
C THR A 3 -0.43 3.13 7.50
N PHE A 4 -0.36 2.06 8.30
CA PHE A 4 -1.27 0.92 8.18
C PHE A 4 -2.25 0.88 9.34
N ARG A 5 -3.54 0.82 9.04
CA ARG A 5 -4.62 0.72 10.03
C ARG A 5 -5.46 -0.51 9.76
N GLN A 6 -5.86 -1.19 10.81
CA GLN A 6 -6.74 -2.36 10.74
C GLN A 6 -7.78 -2.20 11.84
N ASP A 7 -9.05 -2.05 11.45
CA ASP A 7 -10.12 -1.75 12.40
C ASP A 7 -10.52 -2.98 13.24
N PHE A 8 -10.27 -4.19 12.75
CA PHE A 8 -10.69 -5.45 13.41
C PHE A 8 -9.61 -6.54 13.51
N PRO A 9 -8.44 -6.31 14.15
CA PRO A 9 -7.37 -7.31 14.18
C PRO A 9 -7.78 -8.65 14.85
N PRO A 10 -7.31 -9.82 14.36
CA PRO A 10 -6.46 -10.03 13.18
C PRO A 10 -7.26 -10.11 11.86
N HIS A 11 -8.58 -9.93 11.92
CA HIS A 11 -9.48 -10.06 10.78
C HIS A 11 -9.70 -8.72 10.05
N GLY A 12 -10.38 -8.76 8.91
CA GLY A 12 -10.68 -7.55 8.13
C GLY A 12 -9.50 -7.01 7.32
N ARG A 13 -9.80 -6.06 6.43
CA ARG A 13 -8.79 -5.44 5.56
C ARG A 13 -7.90 -4.49 6.35
N ILE A 14 -6.62 -4.45 5.98
CA ILE A 14 -5.67 -3.44 6.44
C ILE A 14 -5.67 -2.31 5.41
N VAL A 15 -5.99 -1.10 5.86
CA VAL A 15 -6.00 0.11 5.05
C VAL A 15 -4.61 0.74 5.11
N ALA A 16 -4.05 1.11 3.97
CA ALA A 16 -2.79 1.82 3.87
C ALA A 16 -3.01 3.27 3.49
N LEU A 17 -2.55 4.18 4.35
CA LEU A 17 -2.79 5.60 4.27
C LEU A 17 -1.51 6.35 3.90
N LEU A 18 -1.62 7.28 2.94
CA LEU A 18 -0.65 8.33 2.69
C LEU A 18 -1.16 9.62 3.32
N SER A 19 -0.63 9.97 4.51
CA SER A 19 -1.31 10.90 5.43
C SER A 19 -2.75 10.45 5.72
N GLU A 20 -3.75 11.17 5.24
CA GLU A 20 -5.18 10.86 5.44
C GLU A 20 -5.82 10.19 4.21
N ILE A 21 -5.07 10.00 3.13
CA ILE A 21 -5.61 9.45 1.88
C ILE A 21 -5.41 7.94 1.83
N GLU A 22 -6.48 7.20 1.56
CA GLU A 22 -6.40 5.77 1.28
C GLU A 22 -5.63 5.52 -0.02
N ALA A 23 -4.37 5.08 0.13
CA ALA A 23 -3.47 4.84 -0.98
C ALA A 23 -3.42 3.36 -1.39
N GLY A 24 -3.79 2.45 -0.49
CA GLY A 24 -3.79 1.02 -0.76
C GLY A 24 -4.58 0.22 0.26
N VAL A 25 -4.77 -1.05 -0.06
CA VAL A 25 -5.48 -2.00 0.78
C VAL A 25 -4.77 -3.35 0.77
N ILE A 26 -4.77 -4.03 1.91
CA ILE A 26 -4.32 -5.42 2.06
C ILE A 26 -5.47 -6.22 2.64
N PHE A 27 -5.74 -7.39 2.05
CA PHE A 27 -6.63 -8.40 2.56
C PHE A 27 -5.78 -9.53 3.15
N PRO A 28 -5.67 -9.61 4.49
CA PRO A 28 -4.96 -10.69 5.17
C PRO A 28 -5.50 -12.06 4.76
N GLY A 29 -4.62 -13.05 4.67
CA GLY A 29 -4.97 -14.40 4.23
C GLY A 29 -3.73 -15.20 3.84
N GLN A 30 -3.92 -16.43 3.37
CA GLN A 30 -2.84 -17.25 2.82
C GLN A 30 -3.25 -17.73 1.41
N PRO A 31 -2.85 -17.01 0.34
CA PRO A 31 -1.97 -15.84 0.32
C PRO A 31 -2.67 -14.52 0.70
N CYS A 32 -1.90 -13.55 1.19
CA CYS A 32 -2.37 -12.18 1.39
C CYS A 32 -2.58 -11.53 0.02
N ARG A 33 -3.65 -10.76 -0.14
CA ARG A 33 -3.92 -10.00 -1.36
C ARG A 33 -3.75 -8.53 -1.08
N TRP A 34 -3.27 -7.75 -2.03
CA TRP A 34 -3.05 -6.33 -1.83
C TRP A 34 -3.19 -5.55 -3.14
N ARG A 35 -3.51 -4.26 -3.02
CA ARG A 35 -3.67 -3.37 -4.17
C ARG A 35 -3.28 -1.93 -3.81
N LEU A 36 -2.54 -1.28 -4.70
CA LEU A 36 -2.34 0.17 -4.68
C LEU A 36 -3.54 0.84 -5.37
N LEU A 37 -4.25 1.71 -4.66
CA LEU A 37 -5.47 2.38 -5.16
C LEU A 37 -5.17 3.66 -5.94
N LEU A 38 -3.99 4.25 -5.77
CA LEU A 38 -3.55 5.44 -6.53
C LEU A 38 -3.25 5.12 -8.00
N ASP A 39 -3.11 3.84 -8.34
CA ASP A 39 -2.93 3.39 -9.72
C ASP A 39 -4.26 2.89 -10.28
N ARG A 40 -4.86 3.68 -11.19
CA ARG A 40 -6.13 3.35 -11.85
C ARG A 40 -6.07 2.00 -12.59
N HIS A 41 -4.88 1.62 -13.04
CA HIS A 41 -4.63 0.34 -13.72
C HIS A 41 -3.96 -0.69 -12.80
N GLY A 42 -3.79 -0.36 -11.52
CA GLY A 42 -3.22 -1.25 -10.53
C GLY A 42 -4.08 -2.49 -10.34
N SER A 43 -3.52 -3.66 -10.69
CA SER A 43 -4.13 -4.96 -10.43
C SER A 43 -3.92 -5.41 -8.99
N GLU A 44 -4.79 -6.29 -8.51
CA GLU A 44 -4.55 -7.02 -7.27
C GLU A 44 -3.28 -7.87 -7.42
N LYS A 45 -2.49 -7.92 -6.34
CA LYS A 45 -1.25 -8.71 -6.23
C LYS A 45 -1.29 -9.54 -4.97
N THR A 46 -0.45 -10.57 -4.90
CA THR A 46 -0.38 -11.48 -3.77
C THR A 46 0.95 -11.36 -3.03
N ALA A 47 0.96 -11.71 -1.75
CA ALA A 47 2.14 -11.83 -0.91
C ALA A 47 1.98 -13.00 0.07
N ARG A 48 3.09 -13.55 0.54
CA ARG A 48 3.07 -14.71 1.47
C ARG A 48 2.63 -14.34 2.89
N THR A 49 2.88 -13.11 3.31
CA THR A 49 2.58 -12.62 4.66
C THR A 49 2.09 -11.17 4.61
N ASP A 50 1.39 -10.74 5.67
CA ASP A 50 0.96 -9.35 5.81
C ASP A 50 2.14 -8.38 5.79
N LEU A 51 3.27 -8.76 6.40
CA LEU A 51 4.49 -7.96 6.38
C LEU A 51 5.03 -7.81 4.95
N ALA A 52 5.08 -8.89 4.18
CA ALA A 52 5.50 -8.83 2.78
C ALA A 52 4.55 -7.97 1.94
N ALA A 53 3.23 -8.04 2.20
CA ALA A 53 2.25 -7.19 1.54
C ALA A 53 2.47 -5.69 1.88
N LYS A 54 2.70 -5.36 3.16
CA LYS A 54 2.98 -3.99 3.62
C LYS A 54 4.26 -3.41 2.98
N THR A 55 5.33 -4.22 2.89
CA THR A 55 6.57 -3.81 2.22
C THR A 55 6.33 -3.58 0.73
N ALA A 56 5.70 -4.54 0.05
CA ALA A 56 5.43 -4.43 -1.38
C ALA A 56 4.52 -3.23 -1.72
N LEU A 57 3.57 -2.88 -0.84
CA LEU A 57 2.73 -1.70 -1.01
C LEU A 57 3.52 -0.39 -0.91
N ASN A 58 4.47 -0.31 0.04
CA ASN A 58 5.34 0.85 0.17
C ASN A 58 6.25 1.02 -1.05
N ASP A 59 6.80 -0.06 -1.57
CA ASP A 59 7.63 -0.03 -2.77
C ASP A 59 6.80 0.36 -4.01
N ALA A 60 5.60 -0.20 -4.16
CA ALA A 60 4.67 0.17 -5.22
C ALA A 60 4.28 1.66 -5.16
N LEU A 61 4.02 2.20 -3.97
CA LEU A 61 3.79 3.63 -3.78
C LEU A 61 5.01 4.45 -4.18
N ARG A 62 6.22 4.05 -3.74
CA ARG A 62 7.45 4.76 -4.06
C ARG A 62 7.67 4.81 -5.57
N ASP A 63 7.48 3.69 -6.25
CA ASP A 63 7.57 3.62 -7.71
C ASP A 63 6.50 4.48 -8.40
N TRP A 64 5.28 4.51 -7.87
CA TRP A 64 4.22 5.38 -8.37
C TRP A 64 4.59 6.86 -8.22
N LEU A 65 5.10 7.28 -7.06
CA LEU A 65 5.57 8.65 -6.82
C LEU A 65 6.71 9.04 -7.76
N ARG A 66 7.68 8.13 -7.99
CA ARG A 66 8.76 8.36 -8.96
C ARG A 66 8.22 8.53 -10.38
N ARG A 67 7.30 7.66 -10.83
CA ARG A 67 6.67 7.77 -12.16
C ARG A 67 5.87 9.06 -12.33
N ALA A 68 5.27 9.55 -11.24
CA ALA A 68 4.55 10.83 -11.22
C ALA A 68 5.46 12.06 -11.13
N GLY A 69 6.79 11.89 -10.99
CA GLY A 69 7.74 12.99 -10.79
C GLY A 69 7.65 13.66 -9.42
N LEU A 70 7.00 13.00 -8.44
CA LEU A 70 6.75 13.52 -7.10
C LEU A 70 7.85 13.16 -6.09
N ASP A 71 8.92 12.49 -6.52
CA ASP A 71 10.07 12.14 -5.65
C ASP A 71 11.07 13.29 -5.47
N ARG A 72 10.98 14.33 -6.30
CA ARG A 72 11.83 15.53 -6.23
C ARG A 72 11.06 16.72 -5.68
N ARG A 73 10.99 16.85 -4.35
CA ARG A 73 10.98 18.13 -3.60
C ARG A 73 10.74 17.93 -2.10
N ILE A 74 11.82 17.68 -1.36
CA ILE A 74 12.08 18.35 -0.07
C ILE A 74 13.59 18.65 -0.03
N ALA A 75 13.99 19.63 -0.83
CA ALA A 75 15.22 20.38 -0.66
C ALA A 75 14.82 21.84 -0.81
N ALA A 76 14.33 22.41 0.30
CA ALA A 76 14.10 23.82 0.51
C ALA A 76 14.20 24.07 2.01
#